data_AF-A0A8H8RDT7-F1
#
_entry.id   AF-A0A8H8RDT7-F1
#
_cell.length_a   1.000
_cell.length_b   1.000
_cell.length_c   1.000
_cell.angle_alpha   90.00
_cell.angle_beta   90.00
_cell.angle_gamma   90.00
#
_symmetry.space_group_name_H-M   'P 1'
#
loop_
_entity.id
_entity.type
_entity.pdbx_description
1 polymer ?
#
loop_
_entity_poly.entity_id
_entity_poly.type
_entity_poly.pdbx_seq_one_letter_code
_entity_poly.pdbx_strand_id
1 'polypeptide(L)'
;MATKNLAIPDELYLRIARVLDPHALLQFALTHKRALRCSQHLLRRHQTWDVQYRIIHDRSPLFVPKLLAEGLLDPRAGLWHVRRFESWGTRLSWGDWDTFDVNSRDYGLGMEGGPVERDDNTHLNAGYYSNKITEAMEEVMQTQLFLSETETEKWMDCVRAGSDEVLKGLMMALAPNLHTVLFIAHSLEGHPLGFLGEAITKIAESSSTPTWPPGFESLTSISVASYTDLQHPHDNFYCRFSEIAPLFRLPHLKDLVLNVVGYPDSDEWELPTMISSIERLKLNCCEISQETLEKLVNTCRGLKCLEVDQFLCTERLEDFISTSRVRDTLERINGVAVDMWFKGRHSHSRAPSFPRQRDDLDENDTQRAVSFRDDCLVKTDDGAGHDDAVELENYVPLQYPLRRNSEVPTLWFQLRDLRDLDLPLTIEKLVFEMTFNRQNVREYFVQPSPRHQPVLARLLLQKIAELVEDPRYSSLKQICLFDVVGVPVHIDEWNDDDTAFVWDEDAYRRIVARGVDLHRPSRDGALTREAEQTERRLHREKHADPNVEVLHDFHMTDPRIGHPLHAGKVFPIFGS
;
A
#
# COMPACT_ATOMS: atom_id res chain seq x y z
N MET A 1 -55.43 39.77 11.63
CA MET A 1 -55.90 38.43 11.25
C MET A 1 -54.70 37.49 11.35
N ALA A 2 -54.61 36.70 12.43
CA ALA A 2 -53.56 35.70 12.55
C ALA A 2 -53.83 34.59 11.52
N THR A 3 -52.98 34.50 10.51
CA THR A 3 -52.98 33.36 9.59
C THR A 3 -52.88 32.09 10.44
N LYS A 4 -53.93 31.26 10.38
CA LYS A 4 -53.93 29.90 10.90
C LYS A 4 -52.70 29.23 10.30
N ASN A 5 -51.62 29.11 11.09
CA ASN A 5 -50.49 28.27 10.71
C ASN A 5 -51.08 26.89 10.47
N LEU A 6 -51.13 26.47 9.20
CA LEU A 6 -51.47 25.11 8.81
C LEU A 6 -50.41 24.22 9.46
N ALA A 7 -50.71 23.74 10.66
CA ALA A 7 -49.80 22.91 11.42
C ALA A 7 -49.67 21.58 10.68
N ILE A 8 -48.55 21.40 9.99
CA ILE A 8 -48.22 20.15 9.33
C ILE A 8 -48.22 19.02 10.38
N PRO A 9 -48.96 17.92 10.18
CA PRO A 9 -49.03 16.80 11.13
C PRO A 9 -47.70 16.03 11.19
N ASP A 10 -47.41 15.36 12.31
CA ASP A 10 -46.13 14.62 12.51
C ASP A 10 -45.95 13.52 11.47
N GLU A 11 -47.06 12.92 11.03
CA GLU A 11 -47.12 11.89 10.00
C GLU A 11 -46.55 12.39 8.67
N LEU A 12 -46.79 13.66 8.32
CA LEU A 12 -46.25 14.22 7.08
C LEU A 12 -44.75 14.49 7.21
N TYR A 13 -44.27 14.99 8.36
CA TYR A 13 -42.83 15.13 8.63
C TYR A 13 -42.11 13.77 8.54
N LEU A 14 -42.70 12.72 9.10
CA LEU A 14 -42.15 11.36 9.05
C LEU A 14 -42.13 10.81 7.62
N ARG A 15 -43.18 11.06 6.83
CA ARG A 15 -43.22 10.65 5.41
C ARG A 15 -42.16 11.37 4.59
N ILE A 16 -41.99 12.68 4.80
CA ILE A 16 -40.93 13.46 4.14
C ILE A 16 -39.56 12.91 4.56
N ALA A 17 -39.31 12.80 5.86
CA ALA A 17 -38.03 12.30 6.39
C ALA A 17 -37.64 10.93 5.83
N ARG A 18 -38.61 10.02 5.60
CA ARG A 18 -38.37 8.69 5.02
C ARG A 18 -37.99 8.70 3.54
N VAL A 19 -38.31 9.78 2.81
CA VAL A 19 -37.99 9.89 1.39
C VAL A 19 -36.72 10.69 1.08
N LEU A 20 -36.14 11.34 2.08
CA LEU A 20 -34.92 12.12 1.93
C LEU A 20 -33.69 11.21 2.03
N ASP A 21 -32.67 11.49 1.23
CA ASP A 21 -31.33 10.97 1.49
C ASP A 21 -30.79 11.52 2.82
N PRO A 22 -29.74 10.92 3.41
CA PRO A 22 -29.23 11.31 4.71
C PRO A 22 -28.78 12.77 4.81
N HIS A 23 -28.23 13.35 3.74
CA HIS A 23 -27.80 14.74 3.73
C HIS A 23 -29.02 15.67 3.74
N ALA A 24 -29.99 15.45 2.84
CA ALA A 24 -31.23 16.19 2.81
C ALA A 24 -32.06 16.00 4.09
N LEU A 25 -32.01 14.83 4.71
CA LEU A 25 -32.65 14.53 6.00
C LEU A 25 -32.08 15.40 7.11
N LEU A 26 -30.75 15.55 7.17
CA LEU A 26 -30.10 16.43 8.13
C LEU A 26 -30.50 17.89 7.90
N GLN A 27 -30.44 18.37 6.66
CA GLN A 27 -30.87 19.73 6.31
C GLN A 27 -32.33 19.97 6.71
N PHE A 28 -33.23 19.03 6.40
CA PHE A 28 -34.63 19.08 6.77
C PHE A 28 -34.81 19.15 8.29
N ALA A 29 -34.10 18.32 9.05
CA ALA A 29 -34.14 18.33 10.51
C ALA A 29 -33.69 19.68 11.08
N LEU A 30 -32.70 20.33 10.47
CA LEU A 30 -32.19 21.64 10.90
C LEU A 30 -33.16 22.80 10.60
N THR A 31 -34.11 22.64 9.67
CA THR A 31 -35.06 23.73 9.35
C THR A 31 -36.03 24.06 10.47
N HIS A 32 -36.42 23.08 11.31
CA HIS A 32 -37.47 23.28 12.32
C HIS A 32 -37.40 22.25 13.46
N LYS A 33 -37.66 22.67 14.70
CA LYS A 33 -37.63 21.79 15.91
C LYS A 33 -38.52 20.55 15.78
N ARG A 34 -39.68 20.68 15.12
CA ARG A 34 -40.61 19.56 14.88
C ARG A 34 -40.06 18.57 13.85
N ALA A 35 -39.42 19.06 12.79
CA ALA A 35 -38.73 18.22 11.81
C ALA A 35 -37.60 17.44 12.49
N LEU A 36 -36.77 18.12 13.29
CA LEU A 36 -35.74 17.46 14.10
C LEU A 36 -36.30 16.34 14.96
N ARG A 37 -37.37 16.61 15.72
CA ARG A 37 -38.01 15.61 16.57
C ARG A 37 -38.50 14.39 15.78
N CYS A 38 -39.17 14.61 14.64
CA CYS A 38 -39.67 13.53 13.79
C CYS A 38 -38.53 12.75 13.10
N SER A 39 -37.44 13.41 12.74
CA SER A 39 -36.30 12.78 12.05
C SER A 39 -35.28 12.14 12.99
N GLN A 40 -35.34 12.39 14.30
CA GLN A 40 -34.29 12.04 15.25
C GLN A 40 -33.94 10.54 15.26
N HIS A 41 -34.94 9.67 15.18
CA HIS A 41 -34.71 8.23 15.10
C HIS A 41 -33.96 7.84 13.82
N LEU A 42 -34.36 8.40 12.67
CA LEU A 42 -33.71 8.12 11.39
C LEU A 42 -32.28 8.66 11.38
N LEU A 43 -32.05 9.88 11.88
CA LEU A 43 -30.70 10.45 12.02
C LEU A 43 -29.78 9.58 12.88
N ARG A 44 -30.27 9.09 14.03
CA ARG A 44 -29.50 8.14 14.86
C ARG A 44 -29.18 6.85 14.12
N ARG A 45 -30.14 6.31 13.35
CA ARG A 45 -29.92 5.11 12.53
C ARG A 45 -28.84 5.34 11.48
N HIS A 46 -28.89 6.47 10.77
CA HIS A 46 -27.84 6.84 9.81
C HIS A 46 -26.48 7.06 10.47
N GLN A 47 -26.44 7.61 11.69
CA GLN A 47 -25.20 7.71 12.45
C GLN A 47 -24.61 6.33 12.80
N THR A 48 -25.44 5.39 13.25
CA THR A 48 -25.01 4.00 13.50
C THR A 48 -24.49 3.35 12.23
N TRP A 49 -25.19 3.53 11.11
CA TRP A 49 -24.79 2.98 9.82
C TRP A 49 -23.50 3.62 9.27
N ASP A 50 -23.27 4.91 9.46
CA ASP A 50 -21.99 5.55 9.09
C ASP A 50 -20.83 4.91 9.86
N VAL A 51 -20.97 4.72 11.18
CA VAL A 51 -19.93 4.05 11.97
C VAL A 51 -19.70 2.61 11.53
N GLN A 52 -20.77 1.89 11.18
CA GLN A 52 -20.70 0.46 10.85
C GLN A 52 -20.23 0.18 9.41
N TYR A 53 -20.66 1.00 8.44
CA TYR A 53 -20.54 0.69 7.01
C TYR A 53 -19.62 1.64 6.24
N ARG A 54 -19.07 2.69 6.87
CA ARG A 54 -18.22 3.66 6.16
C ARG A 54 -16.99 3.02 5.50
N ILE A 55 -16.35 2.08 6.18
CA ILE A 55 -15.22 1.30 5.66
C ILE A 55 -15.60 -0.15 5.86
N ILE A 56 -15.64 -0.91 4.76
CA ILE A 56 -16.08 -2.30 4.79
C ILE A 56 -15.10 -3.19 4.04
N HIS A 57 -15.01 -4.43 4.48
CA HIS A 57 -14.24 -5.49 3.84
C HIS A 57 -15.07 -6.78 3.80
N ASP A 58 -14.84 -7.63 2.81
CA ASP A 58 -15.58 -8.88 2.57
C ASP A 58 -14.92 -10.13 3.15
N ARG A 59 -13.96 -9.96 4.07
CA ARG A 59 -13.33 -11.09 4.78
C ARG A 59 -14.38 -12.02 5.40
N SER A 60 -15.42 -11.46 6.02
CA SER A 60 -16.60 -12.23 6.44
C SER A 60 -17.52 -12.45 5.22
N PRO A 61 -17.84 -13.71 4.88
CA PRO A 61 -18.49 -14.08 3.62
C PRO A 61 -19.89 -13.48 3.47
N LEU A 62 -20.62 -13.32 4.57
CA LEU A 62 -22.01 -12.85 4.53
C LEU A 62 -22.16 -11.32 4.54
N PHE A 63 -21.07 -10.56 4.65
CA PHE A 63 -21.16 -9.13 4.81
C PHE A 63 -21.72 -8.42 3.55
N VAL A 64 -21.08 -8.65 2.40
CA VAL A 64 -21.51 -8.08 1.11
C VAL A 64 -22.94 -8.53 0.73
N PRO A 65 -23.30 -9.83 0.80
CA PRO A 65 -24.66 -10.30 0.52
C PRO A 65 -25.73 -9.63 1.38
N LYS A 66 -25.53 -9.54 2.70
CA LYS A 66 -26.49 -8.92 3.62
C LYS A 66 -26.67 -7.44 3.29
N LEU A 67 -25.57 -6.72 3.10
CA LEU A 67 -25.60 -5.29 2.79
C LEU A 67 -26.25 -5.01 1.43
N LEU A 68 -25.95 -5.83 0.42
CA LEU A 68 -26.56 -5.72 -0.91
C LEU A 68 -28.05 -6.03 -0.85
N ALA A 69 -28.48 -7.09 -0.15
CA ALA A 69 -29.89 -7.42 -0.02
C ALA A 69 -30.69 -6.30 0.69
N GLU A 70 -30.11 -5.67 1.71
CA GLU A 70 -30.69 -4.48 2.33
C GLU A 70 -30.76 -3.30 1.34
N GLY A 71 -29.68 -3.04 0.60
CA GLY A 71 -29.60 -1.96 -0.38
C GLY A 71 -30.55 -2.10 -1.57
N LEU A 72 -30.77 -3.32 -2.05
CA LEU A 72 -31.74 -3.63 -3.12
C LEU A 72 -33.19 -3.38 -2.67
N LEU A 73 -33.48 -3.58 -1.37
CA LEU A 73 -34.81 -3.34 -0.81
C LEU A 73 -35.02 -1.90 -0.33
N ASP A 74 -33.96 -1.24 0.11
CA ASP A 74 -33.95 0.16 0.54
C ASP A 74 -32.59 0.80 0.18
N PRO A 75 -32.50 1.50 -0.97
CA PRO A 75 -31.26 2.15 -1.43
C PRO A 75 -30.68 3.18 -0.46
N ARG A 76 -31.46 3.62 0.55
CA ARG A 76 -31.04 4.59 1.58
C ARG A 76 -30.55 3.91 2.87
N ALA A 77 -30.50 2.58 2.90
CA ALA A 77 -30.04 1.79 4.03
C ALA A 77 -28.52 1.85 4.19
N GLY A 78 -27.91 0.77 4.72
CA GLY A 78 -26.48 0.72 5.01
C GLY A 78 -25.59 1.08 3.80
N LEU A 79 -26.04 0.74 2.59
CA LEU A 79 -25.28 0.94 1.35
C LEU A 79 -24.95 2.41 1.07
N TRP A 80 -25.82 3.35 1.49
CA TRP A 80 -25.55 4.79 1.36
C TRP A 80 -24.25 5.21 2.05
N HIS A 81 -23.90 4.54 3.14
CA HIS A 81 -22.80 4.96 4.00
C HIS A 81 -21.45 4.40 3.57
N VAL A 82 -21.41 3.43 2.66
CA VAL A 82 -20.18 2.83 2.17
C VAL A 82 -19.33 3.89 1.47
N ARG A 83 -18.14 4.17 1.99
CA ARG A 83 -17.17 5.09 1.38
C ARG A 83 -15.93 4.39 0.84
N ARG A 84 -15.51 3.33 1.51
CA ARG A 84 -14.36 2.52 1.13
C ARG A 84 -14.73 1.05 1.22
N PHE A 85 -14.43 0.31 0.17
CA PHE A 85 -14.60 -1.14 0.13
C PHE A 85 -13.27 -1.84 -0.16
N GLU A 86 -13.01 -2.90 0.59
CA GLU A 86 -11.84 -3.76 0.43
C GLU A 86 -12.30 -5.17 0.05
N SER A 87 -11.93 -5.60 -1.15
CA SER A 87 -12.26 -6.93 -1.70
C SER A 87 -11.07 -7.86 -1.55
N TRP A 88 -11.16 -8.83 -0.65
CA TRP A 88 -10.10 -9.77 -0.27
C TRP A 88 -10.12 -11.05 -1.11
N GLY A 89 -10.17 -10.93 -2.43
CA GLY A 89 -10.29 -12.06 -3.37
C GLY A 89 -11.71 -12.30 -3.86
N THR A 90 -11.97 -13.49 -4.40
CA THR A 90 -13.25 -13.89 -5.01
C THR A 90 -13.63 -15.29 -4.57
N ARG A 91 -14.85 -15.46 -4.08
CA ARG A 91 -15.46 -16.78 -3.86
C ARG A 91 -16.14 -17.19 -5.16
N LEU A 92 -15.83 -18.37 -5.69
CA LEU A 92 -16.34 -18.81 -6.99
C LEU A 92 -17.47 -19.83 -6.87
N SER A 93 -17.51 -20.52 -5.73
CA SER A 93 -18.50 -21.53 -5.43
C SER A 93 -18.98 -21.41 -3.99
N TRP A 94 -20.13 -21.99 -3.68
CA TRP A 94 -20.62 -22.10 -2.29
C TRP A 94 -19.61 -22.77 -1.33
N GLY A 95 -18.73 -23.62 -1.85
CA GLY A 95 -17.65 -24.23 -1.06
C GLY A 95 -16.57 -23.25 -0.58
N ASP A 96 -16.54 -22.03 -1.13
CA ASP A 96 -15.57 -20.99 -0.77
C ASP A 96 -16.13 -19.98 0.25
N TRP A 97 -17.35 -20.20 0.76
CA TRP A 97 -18.04 -19.27 1.67
C TRP A 97 -17.58 -19.37 3.11
N ASP A 98 -16.28 -19.55 3.32
CA ASP A 98 -15.63 -19.36 4.61
C ASP A 98 -15.05 -17.93 4.70
N THR A 99 -14.63 -17.58 5.91
CA THR A 99 -13.90 -16.35 6.18
C THR A 99 -12.54 -16.38 5.48
N PHE A 100 -12.17 -15.26 4.85
CA PHE A 100 -10.81 -15.08 4.36
C PHE A 100 -9.85 -14.97 5.56
N ASP A 101 -9.27 -16.12 5.90
CA ASP A 101 -8.34 -16.25 7.01
C ASP A 101 -6.91 -15.93 6.55
N VAL A 102 -6.54 -14.67 6.74
CA VAL A 102 -5.19 -14.15 6.49
C VAL A 102 -4.11 -14.83 7.34
N ASN A 103 -4.49 -15.51 8.43
CA ASN A 103 -3.56 -16.25 9.28
C ASN A 103 -3.43 -17.73 8.89
N SER A 104 -4.28 -18.23 7.99
CA SER A 104 -4.32 -19.65 7.63
C SER A 104 -3.15 -20.09 6.75
N ARG A 105 -2.45 -19.15 6.09
CA ARG A 105 -1.26 -19.46 5.28
C ARG A 105 0.00 -19.37 6.12
N ASP A 106 0.76 -20.47 6.16
CA ASP A 106 1.98 -20.78 6.93
C ASP A 106 3.19 -19.82 6.74
N TYR A 107 3.01 -18.62 6.19
CA TYR A 107 4.12 -17.70 5.88
C TYR A 107 4.59 -16.84 7.07
N GLY A 108 4.21 -17.16 8.31
CA GLY A 108 4.68 -16.46 9.51
C GLY A 108 4.17 -15.03 9.71
N LEU A 109 3.50 -14.45 8.71
CA LEU A 109 2.93 -13.08 8.75
C LEU A 109 1.68 -12.96 9.65
N GLY A 110 1.05 -14.08 10.03
CA GLY A 110 -0.18 -14.12 10.84
C GLY A 110 0.01 -14.06 12.36
N MET A 111 1.26 -13.98 12.86
CA MET A 111 1.52 -14.00 14.31
C MET A 111 1.04 -12.71 15.02
N GLU A 112 0.97 -11.58 14.31
CA GLU A 112 0.51 -10.30 14.87
C GLU A 112 -0.96 -9.96 14.58
N GLY A 113 -1.60 -10.66 13.63
CA GLY A 113 -2.99 -10.39 13.21
C GLY A 113 -4.06 -10.75 14.25
N GLY A 114 -3.68 -11.47 15.31
CA GLY A 114 -4.59 -11.94 16.34
C GLY A 114 -5.59 -13.01 15.83
N PRO A 115 -6.41 -13.60 16.72
CA PRO A 115 -7.40 -14.59 16.31
C PRO A 115 -8.44 -13.97 15.37
N VAL A 116 -8.62 -14.58 14.19
CA VAL A 116 -9.69 -14.23 13.25
C VAL A 116 -10.93 -15.03 13.63
N GLU A 117 -12.03 -14.34 13.88
CA GLU A 117 -13.34 -14.98 14.04
C GLU A 117 -13.72 -15.66 12.72
N ARG A 118 -13.78 -17.00 12.72
CA ARG A 118 -14.13 -17.78 11.54
C ARG A 118 -15.63 -17.99 11.47
N ASP A 119 -16.19 -17.67 10.31
CA ASP A 119 -17.60 -17.84 9.95
C ASP A 119 -17.69 -18.76 8.73
N ASP A 120 -17.91 -20.06 8.97
CA ASP A 120 -18.04 -21.10 7.95
C ASP A 120 -19.48 -21.14 7.40
N ASN A 121 -19.64 -20.68 6.16
CA ASN A 121 -20.90 -20.69 5.44
C ASN A 121 -20.87 -21.59 4.20
N THR A 122 -19.96 -22.58 4.17
CA THR A 122 -19.82 -23.52 3.04
C THR A 122 -21.04 -24.43 2.82
N HIS A 123 -21.93 -24.50 3.82
CA HIS A 123 -23.19 -25.24 3.78
C HIS A 123 -24.31 -24.50 3.02
N LEU A 124 -24.11 -23.22 2.65
CA LEU A 124 -25.07 -22.44 1.88
C LEU A 124 -25.19 -22.95 0.44
N ASN A 125 -26.25 -22.51 -0.24
CA ASN A 125 -26.54 -22.88 -1.62
C ASN A 125 -27.40 -21.80 -2.28
N ALA A 126 -27.76 -22.02 -3.56
CA ALA A 126 -28.58 -21.11 -4.35
C ALA A 126 -29.89 -20.65 -3.66
N GLY A 127 -30.45 -21.44 -2.75
CA GLY A 127 -31.65 -21.09 -1.97
C GLY A 127 -31.43 -20.06 -0.86
N TYR A 128 -30.20 -19.58 -0.65
CA TYR A 128 -29.90 -18.51 0.32
C TYR A 128 -30.62 -17.20 -0.01
N TYR A 129 -30.69 -16.85 -1.30
CA TYR A 129 -31.40 -15.65 -1.76
C TYR A 129 -32.88 -15.93 -1.99
N SER A 130 -33.74 -15.04 -1.49
CA SER A 130 -35.17 -15.09 -1.83
C SER A 130 -35.38 -14.67 -3.29
N ASN A 131 -36.42 -15.20 -3.96
CA ASN A 131 -36.78 -14.81 -5.33
C ASN A 131 -36.85 -13.30 -5.53
N LYS A 132 -37.37 -12.56 -4.53
CA LYS A 132 -37.45 -11.10 -4.58
C LYS A 132 -36.08 -10.41 -4.73
N ILE A 133 -35.05 -10.96 -4.07
CA ILE A 133 -33.68 -10.42 -4.16
C ILE A 133 -33.07 -10.76 -5.52
N THR A 134 -33.26 -11.99 -5.99
CA THR A 134 -32.83 -12.45 -7.31
C THR A 134 -33.44 -11.60 -8.43
N GLU A 135 -34.76 -11.38 -8.40
CA GLU A 135 -35.48 -10.53 -9.35
C GLU A 135 -34.95 -9.08 -9.31
N ALA A 136 -34.65 -8.54 -8.12
CA ALA A 136 -34.10 -7.20 -7.98
C ALA A 136 -32.66 -7.10 -8.54
N MET A 137 -31.84 -8.15 -8.41
CA MET A 137 -30.50 -8.19 -9.01
C MET A 137 -30.60 -8.18 -10.54
N GLU A 138 -31.47 -9.01 -11.11
CA GLU A 138 -31.74 -9.07 -12.55
C GLU A 138 -32.23 -7.71 -13.08
N GLU A 139 -33.16 -7.08 -12.37
CA GLU A 139 -33.66 -5.74 -12.71
C GLU A 139 -32.53 -4.72 -12.75
N VAL A 140 -31.63 -4.70 -11.75
CA VAL A 140 -30.48 -3.77 -11.72
C VAL A 140 -29.53 -4.05 -12.88
N MET A 141 -29.21 -5.32 -13.16
CA MET A 141 -28.32 -5.69 -14.26
C MET A 141 -28.84 -5.21 -15.61
N GLN A 142 -30.14 -5.40 -15.87
CA GLN A 142 -30.75 -5.04 -17.15
C GLN A 142 -31.00 -3.53 -17.27
N THR A 143 -31.48 -2.88 -16.21
CA THR A 143 -31.96 -1.49 -16.28
C THR A 143 -30.89 -0.45 -15.98
N GLN A 144 -29.92 -0.76 -15.11
CA GLN A 144 -28.88 0.19 -14.71
C GLN A 144 -27.50 -0.17 -15.27
N LEU A 145 -27.20 -1.46 -15.44
CA LEU A 145 -25.93 -1.92 -16.02
C LEU A 145 -26.03 -2.21 -17.53
N PHE A 146 -27.22 -2.12 -18.10
CA PHE A 146 -27.50 -2.34 -19.52
C PHE A 146 -27.03 -3.72 -20.03
N LEU A 147 -27.00 -4.73 -19.17
CA LEU A 147 -26.72 -6.10 -19.58
C LEU A 147 -27.91 -6.66 -20.38
N SER A 148 -27.61 -7.42 -21.45
CA SER A 148 -28.65 -8.17 -22.16
C SER A 148 -29.26 -9.26 -21.28
N GLU A 149 -30.41 -9.81 -21.67
CA GLU A 149 -31.03 -10.94 -20.97
C GLU A 149 -30.08 -12.14 -20.89
N THR A 150 -29.34 -12.43 -21.98
CA THR A 150 -28.35 -13.51 -22.04
C THR A 150 -27.14 -13.28 -21.13
N GLU A 151 -26.65 -12.04 -21.04
CA GLU A 151 -25.54 -11.69 -20.15
C GLU A 151 -25.99 -11.68 -18.69
N THR A 152 -27.21 -11.20 -18.43
CA THR A 152 -27.84 -11.25 -17.10
C THR A 152 -27.95 -12.70 -16.64
N GLU A 153 -28.49 -13.60 -17.46
CA GLU A 153 -28.63 -15.02 -17.09
C GLU A 153 -27.29 -15.69 -16.84
N LYS A 154 -26.25 -15.39 -17.65
CA LYS A 154 -24.87 -15.85 -17.42
C LYS A 154 -24.37 -15.44 -16.03
N TRP A 155 -24.55 -14.19 -15.62
CA TRP A 155 -24.07 -13.72 -14.32
C TRP A 155 -24.95 -14.20 -13.17
N MET A 156 -26.24 -14.39 -13.39
CA MET A 156 -27.13 -15.02 -12.40
C MET A 156 -26.81 -16.50 -12.19
N ASP A 157 -26.34 -17.22 -13.23
CA ASP A 157 -25.77 -18.57 -13.06
C ASP A 157 -24.53 -18.56 -12.16
N CYS A 158 -23.66 -17.55 -12.28
CA CYS A 158 -22.55 -17.37 -11.34
C CYS A 158 -23.03 -17.13 -9.90
N VAL A 159 -24.06 -16.30 -9.70
CA VAL A 159 -24.67 -16.08 -8.37
C VAL A 159 -25.24 -17.39 -7.81
N ARG A 160 -25.94 -18.17 -8.65
CA ARG A 160 -26.50 -19.49 -8.27
C ARG A 160 -25.41 -20.50 -7.93
N ALA A 161 -24.27 -20.45 -8.60
CA ALA A 161 -23.09 -21.27 -8.30
C ALA A 161 -22.38 -20.87 -7.00
N GLY A 162 -22.66 -19.67 -6.47
CA GLY A 162 -22.05 -19.14 -5.27
C GLY A 162 -20.88 -18.19 -5.53
N SER A 163 -20.81 -17.59 -6.72
CA SER A 163 -19.81 -16.53 -6.97
C SER A 163 -20.20 -15.23 -6.25
N ASP A 164 -19.26 -14.66 -5.49
CA ASP A 164 -19.46 -13.37 -4.82
C ASP A 164 -19.01 -12.16 -5.65
N GLU A 165 -18.38 -12.40 -6.81
CA GLU A 165 -17.91 -11.36 -7.74
C GLU A 165 -19.04 -10.44 -8.19
N VAL A 166 -20.16 -11.05 -8.60
CA VAL A 166 -21.36 -10.36 -9.07
C VAL A 166 -21.96 -9.51 -7.95
N LEU A 167 -21.98 -10.06 -6.73
CA LEU A 167 -22.53 -9.38 -5.56
C LEU A 167 -21.70 -8.15 -5.20
N LYS A 168 -20.37 -8.28 -5.25
CA LYS A 168 -19.42 -7.17 -5.06
C LYS A 168 -19.63 -6.09 -6.10
N GLY A 169 -19.70 -6.46 -7.38
CA GLY A 169 -19.90 -5.50 -8.46
C GLY A 169 -21.24 -4.77 -8.37
N LEU A 170 -22.34 -5.47 -8.06
CA LEU A 170 -23.65 -4.86 -7.83
C LEU A 170 -23.64 -3.90 -6.63
N MET A 171 -23.01 -4.30 -5.52
CA MET A 171 -22.85 -3.44 -4.35
C MET A 171 -22.05 -2.18 -4.71
N MET A 172 -20.95 -2.32 -5.46
CA MET A 172 -20.14 -1.18 -5.90
C MET A 172 -20.91 -0.24 -6.83
N ALA A 173 -21.71 -0.78 -7.76
CA ALA A 173 -22.53 0.02 -8.66
C ALA A 173 -23.60 0.83 -7.92
N LEU A 174 -24.21 0.22 -6.89
CA LEU A 174 -25.35 0.79 -6.19
C LEU A 174 -24.99 1.70 -5.01
N ALA A 175 -23.74 1.66 -4.50
CA ALA A 175 -23.31 2.40 -3.31
C ALA A 175 -23.02 3.90 -3.59
N PRO A 176 -23.94 4.84 -3.29
CA PRO A 176 -23.88 6.21 -3.82
C PRO A 176 -22.76 7.10 -3.29
N ASN A 177 -22.06 6.66 -2.24
CA ASN A 177 -20.92 7.39 -1.67
C ASN A 177 -19.65 6.54 -1.70
N LEU A 178 -19.57 5.51 -2.54
CA LEU A 178 -18.37 4.70 -2.66
C LEU A 178 -17.29 5.53 -3.39
N HIS A 179 -16.24 5.92 -2.67
CA HIS A 179 -15.14 6.73 -3.21
C HIS A 179 -13.90 5.89 -3.52
N THR A 180 -13.68 4.80 -2.77
CA THR A 180 -12.45 4.01 -2.85
C THR A 180 -12.74 2.53 -2.87
N VAL A 181 -12.15 1.81 -3.83
CA VAL A 181 -12.15 0.35 -3.87
C VAL A 181 -10.72 -0.16 -3.88
N LEU A 182 -10.41 -1.08 -2.96
CA LEU A 182 -9.14 -1.79 -2.93
C LEU A 182 -9.42 -3.27 -3.22
N PHE A 183 -8.89 -3.77 -4.33
CA PHE A 183 -8.84 -5.21 -4.58
C PHE A 183 -7.57 -5.74 -3.94
N ILE A 184 -7.75 -6.36 -2.78
CA ILE A 184 -6.68 -6.99 -2.01
C ILE A 184 -6.46 -8.39 -2.53
N ALA A 185 -5.20 -8.71 -2.68
CA ALA A 185 -4.70 -10.02 -2.97
C ALA A 185 -5.20 -11.09 -1.99
N HIS A 186 -5.99 -12.03 -2.48
CA HIS A 186 -6.15 -13.31 -1.80
C HIS A 186 -6.37 -14.37 -2.86
N SER A 187 -5.45 -15.33 -2.92
CA SER A 187 -5.49 -16.40 -3.92
C SER A 187 -6.66 -17.35 -3.65
N LEU A 188 -7.66 -17.24 -4.51
CA LEU A 188 -8.53 -18.31 -4.98
C LEU A 188 -8.55 -18.12 -6.50
N GLU A 189 -8.66 -19.18 -7.27
CA GLU A 189 -8.45 -19.22 -8.72
C GLU A 189 -9.49 -18.36 -9.50
N GLY A 190 -9.47 -17.03 -9.40
CA GLY A 190 -10.45 -16.15 -10.02
C GLY A 190 -10.05 -14.67 -9.98
N HIS A 191 -10.38 -13.94 -11.05
CA HIS A 191 -10.10 -12.51 -11.17
C HIS A 191 -11.33 -11.70 -10.72
N PRO A 192 -11.22 -10.76 -9.77
CA PRO A 192 -12.38 -10.05 -9.19
C PRO A 192 -12.97 -8.95 -10.10
N LEU A 193 -12.50 -8.84 -11.35
CA LEU A 193 -12.81 -7.73 -12.25
C LEU A 193 -13.67 -8.12 -13.45
N GLY A 194 -14.00 -9.39 -13.66
CA GLY A 194 -14.76 -9.86 -14.82
C GLY A 194 -16.14 -9.23 -14.92
N PHE A 195 -16.98 -9.39 -13.89
CA PHE A 195 -18.33 -8.80 -13.85
C PHE A 195 -18.27 -7.28 -13.87
N LEU A 196 -17.36 -6.69 -13.09
CA LEU A 196 -17.19 -5.24 -13.00
C LEU A 196 -16.79 -4.65 -14.36
N GLY A 197 -15.83 -5.28 -15.04
CA GLY A 197 -15.36 -4.87 -16.35
C GLY A 197 -16.43 -4.98 -17.42
N GLU A 198 -17.21 -6.06 -17.42
CA GLU A 198 -18.34 -6.23 -18.35
C GLU A 198 -19.42 -5.15 -18.12
N ALA A 199 -19.82 -4.92 -16.86
CA ALA A 199 -20.80 -3.89 -16.52
C ALA A 199 -20.35 -2.48 -16.93
N ILE A 200 -19.11 -2.10 -16.62
CA ILE A 200 -18.55 -0.78 -17.01
C ILE A 200 -18.54 -0.62 -18.53
N THR A 201 -18.14 -1.67 -19.25
CA THR A 201 -18.08 -1.67 -20.72
C THR A 201 -19.46 -1.45 -21.32
N LYS A 202 -20.48 -2.17 -20.85
CA LYS A 202 -21.86 -2.05 -21.33
C LYS A 202 -22.49 -0.70 -21.04
N ILE A 203 -22.28 -0.16 -19.84
CA ILE A 203 -22.73 1.19 -19.51
C ILE A 203 -22.10 2.21 -20.47
N ALA A 204 -20.77 2.14 -20.65
CA ALA A 204 -20.06 3.08 -21.53
C ALA A 204 -20.49 2.97 -23.02
N GLU A 205 -20.94 1.81 -23.46
CA GLU A 205 -21.40 1.56 -24.84
C GLU A 205 -22.89 1.86 -25.05
N SER A 206 -23.68 1.97 -23.97
CA SER A 206 -25.13 2.20 -24.04
C SER A 206 -25.51 3.51 -24.72
N SER A 207 -24.70 4.57 -24.57
CA SER A 207 -24.92 5.87 -25.18
C SER A 207 -23.66 6.74 -25.14
N SER A 208 -23.65 7.88 -25.85
CA SER A 208 -22.55 8.85 -25.81
C SER A 208 -22.47 9.64 -24.49
N THR A 209 -23.55 9.66 -23.72
CA THR A 209 -23.64 10.30 -22.39
C THR A 209 -24.27 9.30 -21.42
N PRO A 210 -23.56 8.22 -21.09
CA PRO A 210 -24.12 7.14 -20.29
C PRO A 210 -24.53 7.64 -18.92
N THR A 211 -25.67 7.12 -18.44
CA THR A 211 -26.11 7.35 -17.06
C THR A 211 -25.44 6.29 -16.19
N TRP A 212 -24.48 6.70 -15.38
CA TRP A 212 -23.77 5.78 -14.51
C TRP A 212 -24.59 5.46 -13.25
N PRO A 213 -24.54 4.21 -12.76
CA PRO A 213 -24.98 3.87 -11.42
C PRO A 213 -24.30 4.76 -10.37
N PRO A 214 -24.99 5.12 -9.28
CA PRO A 214 -24.52 6.15 -8.35
C PRO A 214 -23.17 5.81 -7.71
N GLY A 215 -22.86 4.54 -7.49
CA GLY A 215 -21.57 4.13 -6.95
C GLY A 215 -20.42 4.16 -7.95
N PHE A 216 -20.68 3.91 -9.24
CA PHE A 216 -19.67 4.13 -10.28
C PHE A 216 -19.44 5.61 -10.57
N GLU A 217 -20.48 6.44 -10.43
CA GLU A 217 -20.37 7.89 -10.52
C GLU A 217 -19.55 8.47 -9.36
N SER A 218 -19.71 7.95 -8.12
CA SER A 218 -18.97 8.46 -6.95
C SER A 218 -17.53 7.95 -6.83
N LEU A 219 -17.16 6.92 -7.59
CA LEU A 219 -15.88 6.23 -7.44
C LEU A 219 -14.72 7.07 -7.98
N THR A 220 -13.82 7.49 -7.08
CA THR A 220 -12.67 8.35 -7.43
C THR A 220 -11.33 7.64 -7.33
N SER A 221 -11.24 6.52 -6.63
CA SER A 221 -9.98 5.81 -6.43
C SER A 221 -10.14 4.29 -6.49
N ILE A 222 -9.32 3.62 -7.29
CA ILE A 222 -9.23 2.15 -7.35
C ILE A 222 -7.78 1.74 -7.19
N SER A 223 -7.55 0.70 -6.38
CA SER A 223 -6.27 0.01 -6.31
C SER A 223 -6.45 -1.47 -6.62
N VAL A 224 -5.76 -1.96 -7.65
CA VAL A 224 -5.82 -3.35 -8.12
C VAL A 224 -4.62 -4.12 -7.56
N ALA A 225 -4.87 -5.35 -7.10
CA ALA A 225 -3.87 -6.25 -6.50
C ALA A 225 -3.07 -5.58 -5.38
N SER A 226 -3.79 -4.82 -4.54
CA SER A 226 -3.23 -4.19 -3.34
C SER A 226 -2.71 -5.26 -2.38
N TYR A 227 -1.52 -5.04 -1.82
CA TYR A 227 -1.03 -5.83 -0.69
C TYR A 227 -1.35 -5.08 0.62
N THR A 228 -1.41 -5.85 1.71
CA THR A 228 -1.56 -5.32 3.07
C THR A 228 -0.49 -5.98 3.94
N ASP A 229 -0.24 -5.44 5.13
CA ASP A 229 0.68 -6.07 6.10
C ASP A 229 0.22 -7.49 6.50
N LEU A 230 -1.04 -7.84 6.22
CA LEU A 230 -1.64 -9.14 6.49
C LEU A 230 -1.48 -10.15 5.33
N GLN A 231 -0.96 -9.74 4.17
CA GLN A 231 -0.84 -10.62 2.99
C GLN A 231 0.48 -10.42 2.26
N HIS A 232 1.15 -11.52 1.94
CA HIS A 232 2.38 -11.48 1.15
C HIS A 232 2.11 -10.95 -0.28
N PRO A 233 2.90 -10.01 -0.83
CA PRO A 233 2.76 -9.52 -2.21
C PRO A 233 2.83 -10.58 -3.33
N HIS A 234 3.25 -11.81 -3.03
CA HIS A 234 3.32 -12.90 -4.02
C HIS A 234 2.03 -13.73 -4.06
N ASP A 235 1.16 -13.57 -3.06
CA ASP A 235 -0.20 -14.12 -3.07
C ASP A 235 -1.17 -13.21 -3.84
N ASN A 236 -0.65 -12.18 -4.51
CA ASN A 236 -1.42 -11.30 -5.37
C ASN A 236 -2.08 -12.08 -6.50
N PHE A 237 -3.36 -11.77 -6.74
CA PHE A 237 -3.99 -12.19 -7.98
C PHE A 237 -3.36 -11.37 -9.10
N TYR A 238 -2.96 -12.06 -10.15
CA TYR A 238 -2.42 -11.43 -11.33
C TYR A 238 -3.57 -11.04 -12.23
N CYS A 239 -3.59 -9.79 -12.67
CA CYS A 239 -4.64 -9.27 -13.53
C CYS A 239 -4.05 -8.90 -14.88
N ARG A 240 -4.78 -9.21 -15.95
CA ARG A 240 -4.38 -8.83 -17.30
C ARG A 240 -4.80 -7.38 -17.59
N PHE A 241 -4.17 -6.75 -18.58
CA PHE A 241 -4.53 -5.38 -18.93
C PHE A 241 -5.92 -5.28 -19.57
N SER A 242 -6.33 -6.30 -20.32
CA SER A 242 -7.69 -6.43 -20.85
C SER A 242 -8.77 -6.35 -19.77
N GLU A 243 -8.51 -6.88 -18.58
CA GLU A 243 -9.44 -6.86 -17.42
C GLU A 243 -9.47 -5.50 -16.71
N ILE A 244 -8.38 -4.74 -16.78
CA ILE A 244 -8.24 -3.42 -16.15
C ILE A 244 -8.72 -2.31 -17.09
N ALA A 245 -8.62 -2.52 -18.40
CA ALA A 245 -8.99 -1.55 -19.43
C ALA A 245 -10.38 -0.92 -19.21
N PRO A 246 -11.44 -1.68 -18.84
CA PRO A 246 -12.74 -1.09 -18.55
C PRO A 246 -12.71 0.01 -17.47
N LEU A 247 -11.85 -0.09 -16.45
CA LEU A 247 -11.76 0.90 -15.37
C LEU A 247 -11.43 2.32 -15.87
N PHE A 248 -10.74 2.43 -17.01
CA PHE A 248 -10.44 3.73 -17.63
C PHE A 248 -11.67 4.46 -18.17
N ARG A 249 -12.81 3.76 -18.34
CA ARG A 249 -14.07 4.34 -18.81
C ARG A 249 -14.90 4.96 -17.68
N LEU A 250 -14.56 4.73 -16.42
CA LEU A 250 -15.28 5.31 -15.28
C LEU A 250 -15.21 6.86 -15.32
N PRO A 251 -16.32 7.56 -15.00
CA PRO A 251 -16.48 8.97 -15.32
C PRO A 251 -15.64 9.90 -14.43
N HIS A 252 -15.42 9.51 -13.18
CA HIS A 252 -14.75 10.35 -12.16
C HIS A 252 -13.58 9.65 -11.46
N LEU A 253 -13.09 8.53 -11.98
CA LEU A 253 -11.91 7.86 -11.45
C LEU A 253 -10.69 8.78 -11.59
N LYS A 254 -10.11 9.21 -10.47
CA LYS A 254 -8.96 10.12 -10.38
C LYS A 254 -7.66 9.39 -10.11
N ASP A 255 -7.70 8.44 -9.19
CA ASP A 255 -6.53 7.68 -8.77
C ASP A 255 -6.69 6.21 -9.18
N LEU A 256 -5.77 5.72 -10.01
CA LEU A 256 -5.66 4.31 -10.33
C LEU A 256 -4.28 3.78 -9.92
N VAL A 257 -4.27 2.83 -9.00
CA VAL A 257 -3.05 2.13 -8.56
C VAL A 257 -3.10 0.70 -9.07
N LEU A 258 -2.10 0.31 -9.85
CA LEU A 258 -1.94 -1.04 -10.37
C LEU A 258 -0.69 -1.63 -9.73
N ASN A 259 -0.86 -2.73 -9.00
CA ASN A 259 0.24 -3.47 -8.39
C ASN A 259 0.35 -4.85 -9.03
N VAL A 260 1.56 -5.30 -9.37
CA VAL A 260 1.80 -6.68 -9.84
C VAL A 260 0.90 -7.07 -11.03
N VAL A 261 0.72 -6.12 -11.96
CA VAL A 261 -0.11 -6.28 -13.17
C VAL A 261 0.79 -6.55 -14.38
N GLY A 262 0.27 -7.31 -15.35
CA GLY A 262 0.79 -7.26 -16.73
C GLY A 262 1.39 -8.54 -17.31
N TYR A 263 0.84 -9.68 -16.88
CA TYR A 263 1.05 -10.92 -17.61
C TYR A 263 0.53 -10.81 -19.06
N PRO A 264 1.15 -11.51 -20.03
CA PRO A 264 0.81 -11.37 -21.43
C PRO A 264 -0.68 -11.61 -21.67
N ASP A 265 -1.34 -10.59 -22.23
CA ASP A 265 -2.68 -10.71 -22.76
C ASP A 265 -2.64 -11.52 -24.06
N SER A 266 -3.46 -12.56 -24.15
CA SER A 266 -3.73 -13.22 -25.44
C SER A 266 -4.63 -12.39 -26.34
N ASP A 267 -5.39 -11.47 -25.74
CA ASP A 267 -6.51 -10.80 -26.38
C ASP A 267 -6.12 -9.36 -26.72
N GLU A 268 -6.37 -8.96 -27.97
CA GLU A 268 -6.24 -7.56 -28.36
C GLU A 268 -7.33 -6.75 -27.66
N TRP A 269 -6.91 -5.73 -26.91
CA TRP A 269 -7.81 -4.77 -26.29
C TRP A 269 -7.50 -3.35 -26.76
N GLU A 270 -8.56 -2.55 -26.84
CA GLU A 270 -8.48 -1.16 -27.27
C GLU A 270 -9.02 -0.24 -26.18
N LEU A 271 -8.27 0.85 -25.96
CA LEU A 271 -8.74 1.97 -25.15
C LEU A 271 -8.90 3.21 -26.05
N PRO A 272 -10.08 3.86 -26.03
CA PRO A 272 -10.25 5.13 -26.71
C PRO A 272 -9.28 6.17 -26.16
N THR A 273 -8.71 7.00 -27.03
CA THR A 273 -7.77 8.04 -26.61
C THR A 273 -8.50 9.18 -25.88
N MET A 274 -7.88 9.74 -24.85
CA MET A 274 -8.32 10.97 -24.15
C MET A 274 -9.73 10.91 -23.53
N ILE A 275 -10.21 9.73 -23.15
CA ILE A 275 -11.54 9.59 -22.51
C ILE A 275 -11.47 9.54 -20.98
N SER A 276 -10.38 9.04 -20.41
CA SER A 276 -10.31 8.72 -18.99
C SER A 276 -10.11 9.96 -18.12
N SER A 277 -10.80 10.00 -16.98
CA SER A 277 -10.72 11.05 -15.97
C SER A 277 -9.50 10.93 -15.03
N ILE A 278 -8.69 9.89 -15.19
CA ILE A 278 -7.55 9.59 -14.31
C ILE A 278 -6.55 10.74 -14.32
N GLU A 279 -6.22 11.20 -13.11
CA GLU A 279 -5.24 12.24 -12.84
C GLU A 279 -3.95 11.67 -12.27
N ARG A 280 -4.02 10.55 -11.55
CA ARG A 280 -2.86 9.84 -11.01
C ARG A 280 -2.90 8.37 -11.38
N LEU A 281 -1.89 7.92 -12.11
CA LEU A 281 -1.67 6.53 -12.46
C LEU A 281 -0.41 6.05 -11.76
N LYS A 282 -0.54 5.06 -10.87
CA LYS A 282 0.58 4.41 -10.20
C LYS A 282 0.73 2.98 -10.70
N LEU A 283 1.92 2.63 -11.16
CA LEU A 283 2.31 1.29 -11.58
C LEU A 283 3.37 0.80 -10.61
N ASN A 284 3.13 -0.31 -9.94
CA ASN A 284 4.02 -0.85 -8.93
C ASN A 284 4.27 -2.33 -9.20
N CYS A 285 5.53 -2.72 -9.39
CA CYS A 285 5.91 -4.10 -9.73
C CYS A 285 5.19 -4.63 -10.99
N CYS A 286 4.90 -3.76 -11.97
CA CYS A 286 4.19 -4.15 -13.18
C CYS A 286 5.15 -4.68 -14.26
N GLU A 287 4.76 -5.74 -14.96
CA GLU A 287 5.39 -6.19 -16.21
C GLU A 287 4.62 -5.56 -17.38
N ILE A 288 5.15 -4.51 -18.01
CA ILE A 288 4.39 -3.74 -19.00
C ILE A 288 5.26 -3.38 -20.20
N SER A 289 4.72 -3.64 -21.40
CA SER A 289 5.36 -3.23 -22.65
C SER A 289 5.22 -1.73 -22.90
N GLN A 290 6.09 -1.19 -23.74
CA GLN A 290 6.02 0.21 -24.17
C GLN A 290 4.71 0.57 -24.85
N GLU A 291 4.23 -0.30 -25.73
CA GLU A 291 2.95 -0.12 -26.39
C GLU A 291 1.80 -0.06 -25.38
N THR A 292 1.85 -0.92 -24.35
CA THR A 292 0.82 -0.94 -23.31
C THR A 292 0.86 0.34 -22.48
N LEU A 293 2.04 0.78 -22.00
CA LEU A 293 2.15 2.03 -21.25
C LEU A 293 1.67 3.22 -22.09
N GLU A 294 2.05 3.26 -23.37
CA GLU A 294 1.59 4.26 -24.33
C GLU A 294 0.07 4.25 -24.44
N LYS A 295 -0.57 3.08 -24.58
CA LYS A 295 -2.04 2.96 -24.62
C LYS A 295 -2.68 3.49 -23.34
N LEU A 296 -2.19 3.11 -22.16
CA LEU A 296 -2.74 3.56 -20.88
C LEU A 296 -2.63 5.09 -20.72
N VAL A 297 -1.45 5.66 -21.01
CA VAL A 297 -1.22 7.11 -20.89
C VAL A 297 -2.05 7.88 -21.93
N ASN A 298 -2.13 7.40 -23.17
CA ASN A 298 -2.94 8.02 -24.23
C ASN A 298 -4.44 8.06 -23.92
N THR A 299 -4.91 7.16 -23.07
CA THR A 299 -6.31 7.08 -22.66
C THR A 299 -6.66 8.19 -21.67
N CYS A 300 -5.70 8.65 -20.87
CA CYS A 300 -5.91 9.68 -19.84
C CYS A 300 -6.04 11.08 -20.44
N ARG A 301 -7.18 11.75 -20.20
CA ARG A 301 -7.43 13.11 -20.69
C ARG A 301 -6.61 14.17 -19.96
N GLY A 302 -6.28 13.94 -18.69
CA GLY A 302 -5.72 14.95 -17.79
C GLY A 302 -4.77 14.38 -16.76
N LEU A 303 -3.92 13.43 -17.16
CA LEU A 303 -2.94 12.81 -16.26
C LEU A 303 -2.01 13.88 -15.67
N LYS A 304 -2.00 14.04 -14.35
CA LYS A 304 -1.15 14.98 -13.59
C LYS A 304 0.06 14.28 -12.97
N CYS A 305 -0.11 13.01 -12.61
CA CYS A 305 0.90 12.21 -11.93
C CYS A 305 1.01 10.81 -12.52
N LEU A 306 2.23 10.43 -12.90
CA LEU A 306 2.58 9.07 -13.29
C LEU A 306 3.64 8.59 -12.29
N GLU A 307 3.32 7.58 -11.51
CA GLU A 307 4.27 6.95 -10.60
C GLU A 307 4.59 5.57 -11.13
N VAL A 308 5.87 5.27 -11.26
CA VAL A 308 6.31 3.93 -11.67
C VAL A 308 7.37 3.46 -10.67
N ASP A 309 7.04 2.38 -9.99
CA ASP A 309 7.81 1.76 -8.92
C ASP A 309 8.12 0.31 -9.31
N GLN A 310 9.37 -0.12 -9.13
CA GLN A 310 9.83 -1.49 -9.43
C GLN A 310 9.43 -1.98 -10.83
N PHE A 311 9.85 -1.24 -11.85
CA PHE A 311 9.50 -1.50 -13.24
C PHE A 311 10.26 -2.71 -13.82
N LEU A 312 9.55 -3.79 -14.14
CA LEU A 312 10.13 -4.99 -14.78
C LEU A 312 10.24 -4.77 -16.29
N CYS A 313 11.14 -3.89 -16.72
CA CYS A 313 11.45 -3.69 -18.15
C CYS A 313 12.93 -3.92 -18.43
N THR A 314 13.24 -4.32 -19.66
CA THR A 314 14.62 -4.55 -20.12
C THR A 314 15.43 -3.26 -20.27
N GLU A 315 14.76 -2.11 -20.32
CA GLU A 315 15.38 -0.79 -20.50
C GLU A 315 15.09 0.12 -19.30
N ARG A 316 15.98 1.10 -19.05
CA ARG A 316 15.73 2.13 -18.04
C ARG A 316 14.50 2.92 -18.42
N LEU A 317 13.60 3.16 -17.47
CA LEU A 317 12.34 3.84 -17.74
C LEU A 317 12.53 5.29 -18.24
N GLU A 318 13.62 5.95 -17.86
CA GLU A 318 13.98 7.27 -18.42
C GLU A 318 14.26 7.19 -19.92
N ASP A 319 15.00 6.17 -20.37
CA ASP A 319 15.29 5.94 -21.80
C ASP A 319 14.00 5.52 -22.53
N PHE A 320 13.21 4.68 -21.89
CA PHE A 320 11.91 4.23 -22.37
C PHE A 320 10.94 5.38 -22.57
N ILE A 321 10.85 6.34 -21.64
CA ILE A 321 10.00 7.53 -21.81
C ILE A 321 10.63 8.49 -22.83
N SER A 322 11.94 8.76 -22.74
CA SER A 322 12.60 9.80 -23.54
C SER A 322 12.67 9.51 -25.04
N THR A 323 12.68 8.23 -25.41
CA THR A 323 12.78 7.77 -26.81
C THR A 323 11.44 7.33 -27.41
N SER A 324 10.36 7.36 -26.63
CA SER A 324 9.07 6.82 -27.03
C SER A 324 8.02 7.87 -27.34
N ARG A 325 6.97 7.41 -28.04
CA ARG A 325 5.70 8.13 -28.21
C ARG A 325 5.00 8.45 -26.89
N VAL A 326 5.38 7.81 -25.77
CA VAL A 326 4.88 8.14 -24.43
C VAL A 326 5.26 9.58 -24.09
N ARG A 327 6.46 10.03 -24.46
CA ARG A 327 6.88 11.42 -24.33
C ARG A 327 5.90 12.35 -25.04
N ASP A 328 5.72 12.16 -26.34
CA ASP A 328 4.85 13.01 -27.17
C ASP A 328 3.42 13.05 -26.60
N THR A 329 2.96 11.92 -26.07
CA THR A 329 1.66 11.80 -25.43
C THR A 329 1.57 12.62 -24.14
N LEU A 330 2.56 12.50 -23.25
CA LEU A 330 2.61 13.27 -22.01
C LEU A 330 2.71 14.78 -22.28
N GLU A 331 3.53 15.18 -23.26
CA GLU A 331 3.64 16.58 -23.71
C GLU A 331 2.32 17.08 -24.28
N ARG A 332 1.62 16.26 -25.07
CA ARG A 332 0.32 16.61 -25.67
C ARG A 332 -0.79 16.75 -24.62
N ILE A 333 -0.91 15.80 -23.68
CA ILE A 333 -1.97 15.82 -22.66
C ILE A 333 -1.86 17.10 -21.81
N ASN A 334 -0.65 17.53 -21.52
CA ASN A 334 -0.41 18.56 -20.52
C ASN A 334 0.08 19.90 -21.09
N GLY A 335 0.46 19.96 -22.36
CA GLY A 335 1.00 21.15 -23.00
C GLY A 335 2.35 21.61 -22.42
N VAL A 336 3.08 20.73 -21.75
CA VAL A 336 4.35 21.03 -21.08
C VAL A 336 5.39 19.98 -21.47
N ALA A 337 6.60 20.42 -21.78
CA ALA A 337 7.73 19.56 -22.11
C ALA A 337 7.96 18.51 -21.01
N VAL A 338 8.22 17.26 -21.42
CA VAL A 338 8.35 16.12 -20.50
C VAL A 338 9.43 16.35 -19.44
N ASP A 339 10.53 17.02 -19.80
CA ASP A 339 11.60 17.42 -18.86
C ASP A 339 11.10 18.18 -17.61
N MET A 340 9.98 18.91 -17.70
CA MET A 340 9.41 19.64 -16.57
C MET A 340 8.74 18.72 -15.55
N TRP A 341 8.33 17.53 -15.94
CA TRP A 341 7.71 16.56 -15.04
C TRP A 341 8.72 15.90 -14.10
N PHE A 342 9.99 15.85 -14.50
CA PHE A 342 11.09 15.27 -13.72
C PHE A 342 11.75 16.28 -12.77
N LYS A 343 11.47 17.59 -12.92
CA LYS A 343 12.17 18.68 -12.21
C LYS A 343 11.95 18.73 -10.70
N GLY A 344 11.05 17.90 -10.15
CA GLY A 344 10.86 17.76 -8.70
C GLY A 344 11.98 17.02 -7.96
N ARG A 345 12.84 16.26 -8.64
CA ARG A 345 13.90 15.46 -7.98
C ARG A 345 15.31 16.03 -8.03
N HIS A 346 15.67 16.75 -9.09
CA HIS A 346 17.06 17.19 -9.27
C HIS A 346 17.44 18.44 -8.44
N SER A 347 16.49 19.07 -7.74
CA SER A 347 16.75 20.29 -6.96
C SER A 347 17.16 20.06 -5.51
N HIS A 348 17.13 18.82 -5.00
CA HIS A 348 17.53 18.53 -3.60
C HIS A 348 19.03 18.23 -3.43
N SER A 349 19.86 18.36 -4.48
CA SER A 349 21.32 18.13 -4.38
C SER A 349 22.20 19.38 -4.46
N ARG A 350 21.65 20.60 -4.43
CA ARG A 350 22.45 21.83 -4.40
C ARG A 350 21.95 22.85 -3.38
N ALA A 351 22.70 23.00 -2.28
CA ALA A 351 22.69 24.20 -1.44
C ALA A 351 23.22 25.41 -2.26
N PRO A 352 22.80 26.67 -1.98
CA PRO A 352 23.13 27.33 -0.71
C PRO A 352 22.08 28.30 -0.10
N SER A 353 22.21 28.47 1.24
CA SER A 353 22.06 29.69 2.07
C SER A 353 20.69 30.39 2.27
N PHE A 354 20.10 30.15 3.46
CA PHE A 354 19.23 31.00 4.35
C PHE A 354 18.02 31.80 3.81
N PRO A 355 17.08 32.22 4.70
CA PRO A 355 16.28 31.47 5.68
C PRO A 355 14.80 31.39 5.22
N ARG A 356 14.16 30.23 5.37
CA ARG A 356 12.72 30.09 5.10
C ARG A 356 11.93 30.71 6.24
N GLN A 357 11.33 31.85 5.94
CA GLN A 357 10.15 32.34 6.65
C GLN A 357 9.01 31.36 6.33
N ARG A 358 8.39 30.81 7.39
CA ARG A 358 7.09 30.14 7.32
C ARG A 358 6.10 31.15 6.78
N ASP A 359 5.45 30.83 5.66
CA ASP A 359 4.09 31.24 5.33
C ASP A 359 3.54 30.26 4.28
N ASP A 360 2.44 29.61 4.66
CA ASP A 360 1.35 29.04 3.86
C ASP A 360 1.65 28.13 2.65
N LEU A 361 1.40 26.84 2.90
CA LEU A 361 1.13 25.79 1.90
C LEU A 361 -0.17 26.12 1.14
N ASP A 362 -0.07 27.00 0.15
CA ASP A 362 -0.82 26.80 -1.09
C ASP A 362 0.00 25.82 -1.94
N GLU A 363 -0.23 24.52 -1.74
CA GLU A 363 0.12 23.50 -2.73
C GLU A 363 -0.70 23.81 -3.99
N ASN A 364 -0.08 24.57 -4.90
CA ASN A 364 -0.70 24.95 -6.17
C ASN A 364 -1.23 23.71 -6.88
N ASP A 365 -2.49 23.77 -7.31
CA ASP A 365 -3.26 22.83 -8.14
C ASP A 365 -2.62 22.55 -9.53
N THR A 366 -1.37 22.96 -9.72
CA THR A 366 -0.55 22.88 -10.93
C THR A 366 0.68 21.98 -10.79
N GLN A 367 0.92 21.38 -9.61
CA GLN A 367 2.13 20.58 -9.41
C GLN A 367 1.98 19.20 -10.07
N ARG A 368 2.51 19.09 -11.30
CA ARG A 368 2.59 17.85 -12.08
C ARG A 368 3.91 17.16 -11.81
N ALA A 369 3.88 15.85 -11.61
CA ALA A 369 5.07 15.09 -11.22
C ALA A 369 5.07 13.69 -11.83
N VAL A 370 6.19 13.31 -12.45
CA VAL A 370 6.52 11.89 -12.61
C VAL A 370 7.53 11.54 -11.53
N SER A 371 7.22 10.55 -10.69
CA SER A 371 8.14 10.07 -9.66
C SER A 371 8.51 8.61 -9.89
N PHE A 372 9.81 8.35 -9.81
CA PHE A 372 10.42 7.05 -10.09
C PHE A 372 10.88 6.41 -8.81
N ARG A 373 10.59 5.15 -8.56
CA ARG A 373 11.28 4.45 -7.47
C ARG A 373 11.93 3.23 -8.10
N ASP A 374 13.15 3.45 -8.58
CA ASP A 374 13.96 2.42 -9.20
C ASP A 374 14.62 1.59 -8.11
N ASP A 375 13.98 0.47 -7.75
CA ASP A 375 14.70 -0.74 -7.37
C ASP A 375 14.74 -1.60 -8.65
N CYS A 376 15.80 -1.48 -9.46
CA CYS A 376 15.93 -2.21 -10.72
C CYS A 376 16.08 -3.72 -10.45
N LEU A 377 15.01 -4.50 -10.66
CA LEU A 377 15.08 -5.97 -10.75
C LEU A 377 15.37 -6.37 -12.21
N VAL A 378 16.61 -6.80 -12.46
CA VAL A 378 17.03 -7.38 -13.73
C VAL A 378 16.83 -8.90 -13.68
N LYS A 379 15.97 -9.43 -14.54
CA LYS A 379 15.79 -10.88 -14.73
C LYS A 379 16.95 -11.46 -15.52
N THR A 380 17.67 -12.43 -14.97
CA THR A 380 18.58 -13.32 -15.71
C THR A 380 18.10 -14.76 -15.56
N ASP A 381 17.99 -15.45 -16.69
CA ASP A 381 17.68 -16.88 -16.79
C ASP A 381 19.01 -17.64 -16.89
N ASP A 382 19.34 -18.50 -15.92
CA ASP A 382 20.62 -19.18 -15.86
C ASP A 382 20.57 -20.72 -15.81
N GLY A 383 19.40 -21.34 -16.01
CA GLY A 383 19.34 -22.73 -16.45
C GLY A 383 20.11 -23.77 -15.62
N ALA A 384 20.22 -23.61 -14.29
CA ALA A 384 20.83 -24.60 -13.40
C ALA A 384 19.94 -24.90 -12.19
N GLY A 385 19.68 -26.18 -11.96
CA GLY A 385 18.86 -26.68 -10.86
C GLY A 385 19.58 -26.75 -9.52
N HIS A 386 18.81 -26.45 -8.47
CA HIS A 386 18.96 -26.74 -7.05
C HIS A 386 20.24 -26.32 -6.27
N ASP A 387 19.90 -25.58 -5.21
CA ASP A 387 20.50 -25.40 -3.88
C ASP A 387 21.57 -24.32 -3.67
N ASP A 388 21.17 -23.38 -2.78
CA ASP A 388 21.89 -22.32 -2.08
C ASP A 388 22.32 -21.07 -2.88
N ALA A 389 21.33 -20.25 -3.25
CA ALA A 389 21.52 -18.82 -3.52
C ALA A 389 20.59 -17.99 -2.60
N VAL A 390 21.18 -17.18 -1.72
CA VAL A 390 20.46 -16.28 -0.80
C VAL A 390 20.79 -14.84 -1.18
N GLU A 391 19.74 -14.06 -1.48
CA GLU A 391 19.81 -12.63 -1.78
C GLU A 391 20.11 -11.80 -0.52
N LEU A 392 21.16 -10.99 -0.57
CA LEU A 392 21.49 -9.94 0.41
C LEU A 392 21.17 -8.59 -0.25
N GLU A 393 20.02 -8.00 0.05
CA GLU A 393 19.69 -6.64 -0.41
C GLU A 393 19.71 -5.59 0.72
N ASN A 394 20.71 -4.72 0.59
CA ASN A 394 20.77 -3.29 0.93
C ASN A 394 20.94 -2.84 2.40
N TYR A 395 22.20 -2.48 2.73
CA TYR A 395 22.59 -1.12 3.20
C TYR A 395 24.01 -0.72 2.72
N VAL A 396 24.49 -1.37 1.66
CA VAL A 396 25.79 -1.14 1.04
C VAL A 396 25.51 -1.11 -0.46
N PRO A 397 25.58 0.04 -1.16
CA PRO A 397 25.32 0.08 -2.60
C PRO A 397 26.29 -0.88 -3.32
N LEU A 398 25.73 -1.90 -3.96
CA LEU A 398 26.46 -2.77 -4.87
C LEU A 398 26.68 -2.01 -6.18
N GLN A 399 27.94 -1.74 -6.53
CA GLN A 399 28.30 -1.36 -7.90
C GLN A 399 28.99 -2.54 -8.59
N TYR A 400 28.30 -3.16 -9.55
CA TYR A 400 28.92 -4.10 -10.49
C TYR A 400 29.64 -3.33 -11.61
N PRO A 401 30.92 -3.61 -11.89
CA PRO A 401 31.51 -3.25 -13.18
C PRO A 401 31.43 -4.43 -14.17
N LEU A 402 30.82 -4.20 -15.33
CA LEU A 402 31.00 -5.04 -16.51
C LEU A 402 32.37 -4.72 -17.16
N ARG A 403 33.39 -5.50 -16.83
CA ARG A 403 34.45 -5.83 -17.81
C ARG A 403 34.40 -7.33 -18.06
N ARG A 404 34.10 -7.67 -19.31
CA ARG A 404 33.77 -9.00 -19.88
C ARG A 404 34.77 -10.16 -19.64
N ASN A 405 35.88 -10.00 -18.90
CA ASN A 405 37.02 -10.94 -18.98
C ASN A 405 37.64 -11.39 -17.63
N SER A 406 36.89 -11.57 -16.54
CA SER A 406 37.44 -12.23 -15.33
C SER A 406 36.61 -13.44 -14.91
N GLU A 407 37.21 -14.63 -14.98
CA GLU A 407 36.60 -15.95 -14.77
C GLU A 407 36.36 -16.33 -13.29
N VAL A 408 36.39 -15.38 -12.34
CA VAL A 408 36.13 -15.68 -10.92
C VAL A 408 35.24 -14.61 -10.28
N PRO A 409 34.10 -14.97 -9.67
CA PRO A 409 33.27 -13.99 -8.95
C PRO A 409 33.98 -13.52 -7.68
N THR A 410 34.07 -12.20 -7.52
CA THR A 410 34.60 -11.55 -6.31
C THR A 410 33.52 -10.61 -5.77
N LEU A 411 33.11 -10.78 -4.51
CA LEU A 411 32.17 -9.88 -3.81
C LEU A 411 32.85 -8.53 -3.53
N TRP A 412 32.16 -7.42 -3.79
CA TRP A 412 32.61 -6.07 -3.45
C TRP A 412 31.58 -5.38 -2.55
N PHE A 413 32.03 -4.85 -1.41
CA PHE A 413 31.22 -4.04 -0.50
C PHE A 413 31.63 -2.57 -0.63
N GLN A 414 30.68 -1.65 -0.84
CA GLN A 414 30.93 -0.20 -0.80
C GLN A 414 30.18 0.46 0.36
N LEU A 415 30.87 0.71 1.48
CA LEU A 415 30.30 1.46 2.60
C LEU A 415 30.21 2.95 2.21
N ARG A 416 29.06 3.59 2.42
CA ARG A 416 28.88 5.02 2.17
C ARG A 416 29.88 5.82 3.00
N ASP A 417 30.36 6.93 2.46
CA ASP A 417 31.19 7.85 3.24
C ASP A 417 30.33 8.45 4.36
N LEU A 418 30.66 8.14 5.62
CA LEU A 418 29.90 8.63 6.77
C LEU A 418 29.96 10.16 6.89
N ARG A 419 30.94 10.81 6.25
CA ARG A 419 31.08 12.27 6.21
C ARG A 419 29.99 12.96 5.37
N ASP A 420 29.30 12.20 4.53
CA ASP A 420 28.16 12.65 3.72
C ASP A 420 26.83 12.56 4.47
N LEU A 421 26.81 12.01 5.68
CA LEU A 421 25.66 12.05 6.57
C LEU A 421 25.52 13.48 7.12
N ASP A 422 24.35 14.09 6.98
CA ASP A 422 24.04 15.43 7.51
C ASP A 422 23.79 15.36 9.03
N LEU A 423 24.81 14.93 9.78
CA LEU A 423 24.71 14.77 11.23
C LEU A 423 24.82 16.15 11.91
N PRO A 424 24.06 16.41 12.99
CA PRO A 424 24.23 17.62 13.78
C PRO A 424 25.67 17.78 14.28
N LEU A 425 26.27 18.95 14.08
CA LEU A 425 27.66 19.24 14.51
C LEU A 425 27.84 19.18 16.05
N THR A 426 26.74 19.19 16.79
CA THR A 426 26.67 19.09 18.25
C THR A 426 26.55 17.66 18.75
N ILE A 427 26.60 16.65 17.87
CA ILE A 427 26.43 15.25 18.25
C ILE A 427 27.59 14.79 19.15
N GLU A 428 27.27 14.31 20.35
CA GLU A 428 28.27 13.80 21.30
C GLU A 428 28.34 12.27 21.34
N LYS A 429 27.27 11.59 20.89
CA LYS A 429 27.19 10.13 20.87
C LYS A 429 26.59 9.65 19.54
N LEU A 430 27.21 8.64 18.96
CA LEU A 430 26.69 7.95 17.77
C LEU A 430 26.49 6.46 18.08
N VAL A 431 25.28 5.96 17.87
CA VAL A 431 24.99 4.53 17.99
C VAL A 431 24.83 3.98 16.58
N PHE A 432 25.61 2.96 16.25
CA PHE A 432 25.37 2.18 15.05
C PHE A 432 24.58 0.94 15.47
N GLU A 433 23.43 0.79 14.87
CA GLU A 433 22.68 -0.46 14.91
C GLU A 433 22.76 -1.05 13.51
N MET A 434 23.12 -2.34 13.39
CA MET A 434 22.72 -3.07 12.19
C MET A 434 21.22 -3.26 12.33
N THR A 435 20.47 -2.29 11.82
CA THR A 435 19.10 -2.56 11.44
C THR A 435 19.18 -3.54 10.29
N PHE A 436 18.97 -4.83 10.59
CA PHE A 436 18.51 -5.78 9.59
C PHE A 436 17.41 -5.07 8.83
N ASN A 437 17.53 -5.03 7.51
CA ASN A 437 16.71 -4.18 6.67
C ASN A 437 15.24 -4.38 7.06
N ARG A 438 14.69 -3.48 7.89
CA ARG A 438 13.27 -3.35 8.13
C ARG A 438 12.74 -2.55 6.95
N GLN A 439 12.94 -3.08 5.75
CA GLN A 439 11.94 -2.85 4.74
C GLN A 439 10.68 -3.52 5.27
N ASN A 440 9.54 -2.86 5.12
CA ASN A 440 8.22 -3.34 5.52
C ASN A 440 7.78 -4.59 4.72
N VAL A 441 8.71 -5.41 4.25
CA VAL A 441 8.52 -6.67 3.55
C VAL A 441 9.65 -7.61 3.99
N ARG A 442 9.29 -8.60 4.81
CA ARG A 442 10.03 -9.82 5.21
C ARG A 442 11.06 -9.74 6.34
N GLU A 443 10.79 -10.55 7.35
CA GLU A 443 11.75 -11.17 8.27
C GLU A 443 12.54 -12.31 7.58
N TYR A 444 13.41 -11.98 6.63
CA TYR A 444 14.60 -12.81 6.43
C TYR A 444 15.80 -12.01 6.90
N PHE A 445 16.27 -12.36 8.09
CA PHE A 445 17.53 -11.87 8.63
C PHE A 445 18.64 -12.39 7.72
N VAL A 446 19.03 -11.60 6.72
CA VAL A 446 20.20 -11.96 5.93
C VAL A 446 21.43 -11.54 6.72
N GLN A 447 21.86 -12.42 7.62
CA GLN A 447 23.11 -12.22 8.32
C GLN A 447 24.24 -12.33 7.30
N PRO A 448 25.17 -11.35 7.23
CA PRO A 448 26.37 -11.53 6.46
C PRO A 448 27.00 -12.85 6.89
N SER A 449 27.33 -13.71 5.92
CA SER A 449 27.84 -15.03 6.25
C SER A 449 29.05 -14.89 7.18
N PRO A 450 29.27 -15.81 8.14
CA PRO A 450 30.34 -15.67 9.12
C PRO A 450 31.71 -15.35 8.53
N ARG A 451 31.96 -15.81 7.29
CA ARG A 451 33.20 -15.55 6.54
C ARG A 451 33.38 -14.09 6.09
N HIS A 452 32.30 -13.32 5.91
CA HIS A 452 32.33 -11.93 5.45
C HIS A 452 32.23 -10.89 6.56
N GLN A 453 31.77 -11.29 7.76
CA GLN A 453 31.61 -10.39 8.91
C GLN A 453 32.91 -9.66 9.30
N PRO A 454 34.11 -10.27 9.30
CA PRO A 454 35.35 -9.57 9.65
C PRO A 454 35.69 -8.45 8.66
N VAL A 455 35.44 -8.66 7.37
CA VAL A 455 35.71 -7.67 6.31
C VAL A 455 34.78 -6.46 6.44
N LEU A 456 33.49 -6.72 6.69
CA LEU A 456 32.50 -5.67 6.92
C LEU A 456 32.80 -4.84 8.16
N ALA A 457 33.13 -5.50 9.27
CA ALA A 457 33.51 -4.85 10.51
C ALA A 457 34.76 -3.97 10.36
N ARG A 458 35.75 -4.45 9.60
CA ARG A 458 36.95 -3.70 9.27
C ARG A 458 36.62 -2.44 8.47
N LEU A 459 35.82 -2.55 7.41
CA LEU A 459 35.44 -1.42 6.55
C LEU A 459 34.62 -0.38 7.31
N LEU A 460 33.67 -0.82 8.13
CA LEU A 460 32.89 0.06 9.00
C LEU A 460 33.80 0.83 9.95
N LEU A 461 34.72 0.15 10.62
CA LEU A 461 35.61 0.79 11.58
C LEU A 461 36.53 1.82 10.92
N GLN A 462 37.01 1.55 9.70
CA GLN A 462 37.76 2.52 8.90
C GLN A 462 36.93 3.78 8.59
N LYS A 463 35.67 3.62 8.23
CA LYS A 463 34.77 4.76 7.96
C LYS A 463 34.42 5.54 9.20
N ILE A 464 34.27 4.88 10.35
CA ILE A 464 34.11 5.55 11.63
C ILE A 464 35.36 6.38 11.97
N ALA A 465 36.55 5.84 11.74
CA ALA A 465 37.78 6.61 11.94
C ALA A 465 37.83 7.86 11.04
N GLU A 466 37.43 7.75 9.76
CA GLU A 466 37.31 8.89 8.85
C GLU A 466 36.30 9.94 9.35
N LEU A 467 35.17 9.53 9.93
CA LEU A 467 34.18 10.42 10.53
C LEU A 467 34.73 11.15 11.76
N VAL A 468 35.42 10.45 12.66
CA VAL A 468 35.99 10.98 13.90
C VAL A 468 37.18 11.92 13.64
N GLU A 469 37.89 11.70 12.54
CA GLU A 469 38.97 12.57 12.08
C GLU A 469 38.45 13.86 11.42
N ASP A 470 37.19 13.89 10.97
CA ASP A 470 36.58 15.09 10.39
C ASP A 470 36.41 16.19 11.45
N PRO A 471 37.02 17.38 11.26
CA PRO A 471 36.94 18.48 12.22
C PRO A 471 35.51 18.93 12.55
N ARG A 472 34.55 18.70 11.64
CA ARG A 472 33.13 19.03 11.83
C ARG A 472 32.52 18.29 13.02
N TYR A 473 33.00 17.10 13.35
CA TYR A 473 32.48 16.25 14.41
C TYR A 473 33.35 16.25 15.68
N SER A 474 34.00 17.38 15.97
CA SER A 474 34.84 17.54 17.18
C SER A 474 34.09 17.39 18.51
N SER A 475 32.75 17.49 18.50
CA SER A 475 31.88 17.27 19.66
C SER A 475 31.67 15.80 20.00
N LEU A 476 31.98 14.89 19.07
CA LEU A 476 31.73 13.45 19.23
C LEU A 476 32.65 12.87 20.31
N LYS A 477 32.07 12.20 21.31
CA LYS A 477 32.76 11.62 22.47
C LYS A 477 32.59 10.12 22.58
N GLN A 478 31.51 9.55 22.04
CA GLN A 478 31.18 8.13 22.20
C GLN A 478 30.64 7.53 20.91
N ILE A 479 31.03 6.29 20.62
CA ILE A 479 30.51 5.48 19.52
C ILE A 479 30.20 4.07 20.02
N CYS A 480 29.01 3.55 19.71
CA CYS A 480 28.59 2.21 20.13
C CYS A 480 28.34 1.29 18.92
N LEU A 481 28.93 0.08 18.95
CA LEU A 481 28.89 -0.94 17.88
C LEU A 481 28.29 -2.29 18.32
N PHE A 482 27.71 -2.38 19.53
CA PHE A 482 27.21 -3.64 20.10
C PHE A 482 26.13 -4.32 19.25
N ASP A 483 25.37 -3.55 18.48
CA ASP A 483 24.25 -4.04 17.68
C ASP A 483 24.58 -4.10 16.18
N VAL A 484 25.85 -3.87 15.79
CA VAL A 484 26.30 -3.87 14.38
C VAL A 484 26.80 -5.22 13.91
N VAL A 485 27.19 -6.10 14.83
CA VAL A 485 27.73 -7.40 14.50
C VAL A 485 26.89 -8.40 15.27
N GLY A 486 26.12 -9.22 14.56
CA GLY A 486 25.41 -10.33 15.18
C GLY A 486 26.44 -11.32 15.70
N VAL A 487 26.93 -11.11 16.91
CA VAL A 487 27.67 -12.13 17.65
C VAL A 487 26.68 -13.28 17.82
N PRO A 488 26.91 -14.45 17.20
CA PRO A 488 25.98 -15.57 17.33
C PRO A 488 25.79 -15.88 18.81
N VAL A 489 24.55 -15.94 19.29
CA VAL A 489 24.26 -16.19 20.72
C VAL A 489 24.51 -17.67 21.10
N HIS A 490 24.93 -18.49 20.13
CA HIS A 490 25.25 -19.91 20.26
C HIS A 490 26.71 -20.17 19.85
N ILE A 491 27.66 -19.86 20.73
CA ILE A 491 29.10 -20.14 20.56
C ILE A 491 29.51 -21.16 21.62
N ASP A 492 28.99 -22.38 21.51
CA ASP A 492 29.56 -23.53 22.23
C ASP A 492 30.39 -24.44 21.28
N GLU A 493 30.40 -24.17 19.96
CA GLU A 493 30.97 -25.08 18.95
C GLU A 493 31.89 -24.42 17.90
N TRP A 494 32.34 -23.16 18.09
CA TRP A 494 33.41 -22.63 17.25
C TRP A 494 34.75 -23.22 17.71
N ASN A 495 35.16 -24.28 17.01
CA ASN A 495 36.51 -24.83 17.06
C ASN A 495 37.56 -23.73 16.88
N ASP A 496 38.70 -23.90 17.55
CA ASP A 496 39.90 -23.04 17.58
C ASP A 496 40.56 -22.74 16.21
N ASP A 497 39.88 -22.97 15.08
CA ASP A 497 40.41 -22.77 13.73
C ASP A 497 40.07 -21.36 13.19
N ASP A 498 41.01 -20.43 13.41
CA ASP A 498 41.46 -19.32 12.55
C ASP A 498 40.48 -18.33 11.89
N THR A 499 39.18 -18.36 12.20
CA THR A 499 38.21 -17.33 11.73
C THR A 499 37.84 -16.32 12.82
N ALA A 500 38.74 -16.11 13.78
CA ALA A 500 38.59 -15.10 14.82
C ALA A 500 38.24 -13.75 14.20
N PHE A 501 37.17 -13.15 14.70
CA PHE A 501 36.70 -11.85 14.28
C PHE A 501 37.77 -10.78 14.61
N VAL A 502 38.51 -10.28 13.62
CA VAL A 502 39.58 -9.29 13.84
C VAL A 502 39.11 -7.89 13.47
N TRP A 503 39.01 -7.01 14.47
CA TRP A 503 38.78 -5.58 14.28
C TRP A 503 39.99 -4.89 13.62
N ASP A 504 39.74 -3.80 12.88
CA ASP A 504 40.82 -2.93 12.37
C ASP A 504 41.47 -2.14 13.53
N GLU A 505 42.56 -2.68 14.08
CA GLU A 505 43.23 -2.10 15.24
C GLU A 505 43.85 -0.72 14.99
N ASP A 506 44.20 -0.41 13.73
CA ASP A 506 44.72 0.90 13.38
C ASP A 506 43.59 1.92 13.32
N ALA A 507 42.42 1.57 12.75
CA ALA A 507 41.24 2.43 12.82
C ALA A 507 40.76 2.64 14.27
N TYR A 508 40.78 1.59 15.10
CA TYR A 508 40.48 1.70 16.53
C TYR A 508 41.38 2.71 17.25
N ARG A 509 42.71 2.59 17.08
CA ARG A 509 43.66 3.52 17.71
C ARG A 509 43.44 4.96 17.26
N ARG A 510 43.08 5.18 16.00
CA ARG A 510 42.78 6.53 15.47
C ARG A 510 41.54 7.14 16.13
N ILE A 511 40.49 6.35 16.33
CA ILE A 511 39.27 6.78 17.03
C ILE A 511 39.61 7.17 18.48
N VAL A 512 40.30 6.28 19.22
CA VAL A 512 40.66 6.53 20.62
C VAL A 512 41.63 7.70 20.79
N ALA A 513 42.57 7.89 19.85
CA ALA A 513 43.50 9.03 19.88
C ALA A 513 42.81 10.39 19.77
N ARG A 514 41.56 10.42 19.25
CA ARG A 514 40.71 11.62 19.19
C ARG A 514 39.88 11.84 20.45
N GLY A 515 40.05 10.99 21.47
CA GLY A 515 39.29 11.06 22.72
C GLY A 515 37.87 10.51 22.62
N VAL A 516 37.57 9.76 21.55
CA VAL A 516 36.28 9.12 21.34
C VAL A 516 36.31 7.72 21.95
N ASP A 517 35.41 7.46 22.88
CA ASP A 517 35.22 6.15 23.50
C ASP A 517 34.44 5.23 22.55
N LEU A 518 34.99 4.06 22.21
CA LEU A 518 34.38 3.12 21.29
C LEU A 518 33.94 1.85 22.03
N HIS A 519 32.62 1.66 22.11
CA HIS A 519 32.02 0.47 22.71
C HIS A 519 31.87 -0.61 21.64
N ARG A 520 32.64 -1.71 21.75
CA ARG A 520 32.64 -2.82 20.80
C ARG A 520 32.70 -4.17 21.53
N PRO A 521 32.16 -5.25 20.93
CA PRO A 521 32.43 -6.62 21.37
C PRO A 521 33.94 -6.88 21.52
N SER A 522 34.34 -7.37 22.70
CA SER A 522 35.73 -7.56 23.17
C SER A 522 36.67 -8.20 22.14
N ARG A 523 37.94 -7.77 22.15
CA ARG A 523 39.06 -8.33 21.38
C ARG A 523 39.62 -9.62 21.99
N ASP A 524 39.39 -9.86 23.28
CA ASP A 524 40.05 -10.91 24.07
C ASP A 524 39.18 -12.17 24.27
N GLY A 525 38.33 -12.46 23.27
CA GLY A 525 37.33 -13.53 23.36
C GLY A 525 36.02 -13.02 23.96
N ALA A 526 34.95 -13.79 23.73
CA ALA A 526 33.61 -13.47 24.22
C ALA A 526 33.68 -13.06 25.69
N LEU A 527 33.18 -11.86 26.01
CA LEU A 527 32.71 -11.60 27.36
C LEU A 527 31.87 -12.82 27.74
N THR A 528 32.08 -13.41 28.92
CA THR A 528 31.15 -14.44 29.41
C THR A 528 29.74 -13.89 29.21
N ARG A 529 28.78 -14.72 28.81
CA ARG A 529 27.41 -14.28 28.53
C ARG A 529 26.87 -13.35 29.64
N GLU A 530 27.29 -13.57 30.89
CA GLU A 530 27.04 -12.68 32.03
C GLU A 530 27.75 -11.33 31.99
N ALA A 531 29.04 -11.25 31.62
CA ALA A 531 29.76 -9.98 31.48
C ALA A 531 29.21 -9.16 30.32
N GLU A 532 28.87 -9.78 29.19
CA GLU A 532 28.23 -9.11 28.04
C GLU A 532 26.82 -8.66 28.39
N GLN A 533 26.02 -9.51 29.03
CA GLN A 533 24.68 -9.13 29.49
C GLN A 533 24.74 -8.07 30.58
N THR A 534 25.78 -8.06 31.42
CA THR A 534 26.00 -7.01 32.42
C THR A 534 26.43 -5.71 31.77
N GLU A 535 27.27 -5.74 30.74
CA GLU A 535 27.65 -4.53 30.01
C GLU A 535 26.50 -3.99 29.14
N ARG A 536 25.73 -4.87 28.46
CA ARG A 536 24.47 -4.50 27.78
C ARG A 536 23.44 -3.94 28.74
N ARG A 537 23.31 -4.50 29.94
CA ARG A 537 22.41 -4.02 31.01
C ARG A 537 22.89 -2.71 31.58
N LEU A 538 24.17 -2.55 31.89
CA LEU A 538 24.75 -1.28 32.34
C LEU A 538 24.64 -0.20 31.27
N HIS A 539 24.80 -0.55 29.98
CA HIS A 539 24.57 0.35 28.86
C HIS A 539 23.07 0.73 28.77
N ARG A 540 22.16 -0.24 28.78
CA ARG A 540 20.70 0.02 28.81
C ARG A 540 20.27 0.84 30.02
N GLU A 541 20.82 0.59 31.19
CA GLU A 541 20.53 1.32 32.44
C GLU A 541 21.12 2.73 32.42
N LYS A 542 22.35 2.91 31.91
CA LYS A 542 22.99 4.22 31.70
C LYS A 542 22.26 5.06 30.63
N HIS A 543 21.58 4.40 29.69
CA HIS A 543 20.76 5.06 28.65
C HIS A 543 19.26 5.08 28.95
N ALA A 544 18.82 4.44 30.04
CA ALA A 544 17.48 4.58 30.60
C ALA A 544 17.38 5.76 31.58
N ASP A 545 18.47 6.52 31.79
CA ASP A 545 18.42 7.77 32.54
C ASP A 545 17.51 8.77 31.80
N PRO A 546 16.33 9.10 32.37
CA PRO A 546 15.34 9.94 31.72
C PRO A 546 15.79 11.40 31.51
N ASN A 547 16.98 11.77 32.01
CA ASN A 547 17.56 13.10 31.82
C ASN A 547 18.63 13.15 30.72
N VAL A 548 18.99 12.02 30.11
CA VAL A 548 19.81 12.02 28.89
C VAL A 548 18.87 12.23 27.72
N GLU A 549 18.79 13.47 27.25
CA GLU A 549 18.00 13.83 26.08
C GLU A 549 18.57 13.07 24.86
N VAL A 550 17.87 12.00 24.44
CA VAL A 550 18.12 11.33 23.16
C VAL A 550 17.71 12.33 22.08
N LEU A 551 18.66 13.19 21.70
CA LEU A 551 18.32 14.37 20.92
C LEU A 551 17.87 14.03 19.50
N HIS A 552 18.25 12.88 18.94
CA HIS A 552 17.83 12.51 17.58
C HIS A 552 17.77 10.98 17.38
N ASP A 553 16.55 10.42 17.43
CA ASP A 553 16.21 9.23 16.66
C ASP A 553 15.84 9.67 15.25
N PHE A 554 16.69 9.37 14.26
CA PHE A 554 16.33 9.57 12.86
C PHE A 554 15.53 8.37 12.36
N HIS A 555 14.21 8.40 12.60
CA HIS A 555 13.27 7.59 11.83
C HIS A 555 13.03 8.24 10.47
N MET A 556 13.49 7.60 9.38
CA MET A 556 13.21 8.04 8.01
C MET A 556 11.93 7.41 7.47
N THR A 557 10.77 7.80 7.99
CA THR A 557 9.47 7.50 7.38
C THR A 557 8.62 8.77 7.28
N ASP A 558 8.12 9.05 6.07
CA ASP A 558 7.30 10.22 5.73
C ASP A 558 5.96 10.19 6.50
N PRO A 559 5.57 11.27 7.22
CA PRO A 559 4.32 11.32 7.97
C PRO A 559 3.03 11.44 7.11
N ARG A 560 3.11 11.35 5.78
CA ARG A 560 1.94 11.45 4.88
C ARG A 560 1.29 10.12 4.46
N ILE A 561 1.79 8.99 4.95
CA ILE A 561 1.14 7.69 4.76
C ILE A 561 0.42 7.31 6.05
N GLY A 562 -0.91 7.33 6.01
CA GLY A 562 -1.77 7.02 7.14
C GLY A 562 -1.45 5.64 7.73
N HIS A 563 -1.11 5.65 9.01
CA HIS A 563 -1.00 4.48 9.87
C HIS A 563 -2.27 3.59 9.78
N PRO A 564 -2.14 2.26 9.65
CA PRO A 564 -3.22 1.32 9.90
C PRO A 564 -3.16 0.89 11.36
N LEU A 565 -3.64 1.74 12.28
CA LEU A 565 -3.92 1.32 13.66
C LEU A 565 -5.29 1.82 14.09
N HIS A 566 -6.32 1.11 13.62
CA HIS A 566 -7.61 1.04 14.29
C HIS A 566 -8.01 -0.43 14.48
N ALA A 567 -7.22 -1.16 15.26
CA ALA A 567 -7.77 -2.30 15.99
C ALA A 567 -8.79 -1.74 17.00
N GLY A 568 -10.07 -2.05 16.77
CA GLY A 568 -11.15 -1.68 17.67
C GLY A 568 -10.88 -2.20 19.08
N LYS A 569 -10.62 -1.29 20.02
CA LYS A 569 -10.83 -1.59 21.44
C LYS A 569 -12.34 -1.73 21.64
N VAL A 570 -12.79 -2.98 21.73
CA VAL A 570 -14.09 -3.36 22.28
C VAL A 570 -14.18 -2.77 23.69
N PHE A 571 -15.07 -1.79 23.88
CA PHE A 571 -15.45 -1.37 25.23
C PHE A 571 -16.50 -2.37 25.74
N PRO A 572 -16.32 -2.97 26.94
CA PRO A 572 -17.43 -3.66 27.59
C PRO A 572 -18.47 -2.62 27.99
N ILE A 573 -19.63 -2.66 27.34
CA ILE A 573 -20.83 -2.00 27.86
C ILE A 573 -21.29 -2.83 29.06
N PHE A 574 -20.86 -2.43 30.26
CA PHE A 574 -21.52 -2.87 31.48
C PHE A 574 -22.93 -2.27 31.51
N GLY A 575 -23.91 -3.13 31.75
CA GLY A 575 -25.31 -2.77 31.75
C GLY A 575 -25.74 -1.91 32.93
N SER A 576 -26.87 -1.26 32.73
CA SER A 576 -27.91 -0.98 33.72
C SER A 576 -29.22 -0.73 32.98
#